data_AF-A0A7V3D6M6-F1
#
_entry.id   AF-A0A7V3D6M6-F1
#
_cell.length_a   1.000
_cell.length_b   1.000
_cell.length_c   1.000
_cell.angle_alpha   90.00
_cell.angle_beta   90.00
_cell.angle_gamma   90.00
#
_symmetry.space_group_name_H-M   'P 1'
#
loop_
_entity.id
_entity.type
_entity.pdbx_description
1 polymer ?
#
loop_
_entity_poly.entity_id
_entity_poly.type
_entity_poly.pdbx_seq_one_letter_code
_entity_poly.pdbx_strand_id
1 'polypeptide(L)'
;MSHRSDDPFDVEALRGAGVDLAALSRRPSRKPPRHRQGEKFLKGPIPWSWLERAFLLPGKALHIALLLWYEAGCRRNRTVPLCLAGRLPGGLSRQSARRGLRNLVAAGLVSVQRKPGSGLQVTILDPA
;
A
#
# COMPACT_ATOMS: atom_id res chain seq x y z
N MET A 1 -24.84 -38.61 44.50
CA MET A 1 -25.64 -37.37 44.59
C MET A 1 -24.79 -36.25 44.01
N SER A 2 -25.04 -35.89 42.76
CA SER A 2 -24.22 -34.95 41.99
C SER A 2 -24.64 -33.52 42.34
N HIS A 3 -23.85 -32.83 43.14
CA HIS A 3 -24.08 -31.43 43.48
C HIS A 3 -23.68 -30.58 42.27
N ARG A 4 -24.65 -30.20 41.43
CA ARG A 4 -24.44 -29.19 40.39
C ARG A 4 -24.40 -27.85 41.10
N SER A 5 -23.24 -27.21 41.11
CA SER A 5 -23.07 -25.87 41.67
C SER A 5 -23.72 -24.86 40.72
N ASP A 6 -24.80 -24.21 41.13
CA ASP A 6 -25.38 -23.03 40.45
C ASP A 6 -24.63 -21.74 40.88
N ASP A 7 -23.34 -21.86 41.24
CA ASP A 7 -22.51 -20.71 41.58
C ASP A 7 -22.16 -19.94 40.29
N PRO A 8 -22.62 -18.67 40.14
CA PRO A 8 -22.27 -17.84 38.99
C PRO A 8 -20.75 -17.56 38.89
N PHE A 9 -19.98 -17.88 39.94
CA PHE A 9 -18.52 -17.79 40.00
C PHE A 9 -17.84 -19.16 40.15
N ASP A 10 -18.39 -20.22 39.56
CA ASP A 10 -17.72 -21.52 39.49
C ASP A 10 -16.32 -21.41 38.85
N VAL A 11 -15.30 -21.49 39.70
CA VAL A 11 -13.88 -21.35 39.33
C VAL A 11 -13.41 -22.52 38.46
N GLU A 12 -14.02 -23.70 38.57
CA GLU A 12 -13.73 -24.83 37.69
C GLU A 12 -14.26 -24.60 36.28
N ALA A 13 -15.41 -23.91 36.12
CA ALA A 13 -15.92 -23.50 34.82
C ALA A 13 -15.06 -22.41 34.16
N LEU A 14 -14.39 -21.57 34.96
CA LEU A 14 -13.45 -20.53 34.48
C LEU A 14 -12.07 -21.08 34.09
N ARG A 15 -11.74 -22.32 34.45
CA ARG A 15 -10.49 -23.00 34.08
C ARG A 15 -10.43 -23.47 32.61
N GLY A 16 -11.25 -22.86 31.74
CA GLY A 16 -11.30 -23.12 30.30
C GLY A 16 -9.93 -23.03 29.63
N ALA A 17 -9.63 -24.09 28.85
CA ALA A 17 -8.46 -24.35 28.01
C ALA A 17 -7.45 -23.19 27.85
N GLY A 18 -6.31 -23.32 28.53
CA GLY A 18 -5.00 -22.88 28.03
C GLY A 18 -4.94 -21.47 27.48
N VAL A 19 -5.45 -20.48 28.22
CA VAL A 19 -5.22 -19.08 27.89
C VAL A 19 -3.70 -18.84 27.90
N ASP A 20 -3.14 -18.50 26.73
CA ASP A 20 -1.75 -18.08 26.63
C ASP A 20 -1.59 -16.69 27.27
N LEU A 21 -1.40 -16.71 28.60
CA LEU A 21 -1.18 -15.52 29.42
C LEU A 21 0.05 -14.74 28.95
N ALA A 22 1.04 -15.40 28.33
CA ALA A 22 2.21 -14.75 27.76
C ALA A 22 1.87 -13.97 26.49
N ALA A 23 1.01 -14.51 25.62
CA ALA A 23 0.50 -13.79 24.45
C ALA A 23 -0.30 -12.54 24.85
N LEU A 24 -1.15 -12.64 25.87
CA LEU A 24 -1.93 -11.51 26.41
C LEU A 24 -1.04 -10.45 27.08
N SER A 25 0.08 -10.86 27.66
CA SER A 25 1.06 -9.94 28.27
C SER A 25 1.88 -9.16 27.24
N ARG A 26 1.89 -9.61 25.97
CA ARG A 26 2.73 -9.03 24.92
C ARG A 26 2.11 -7.74 24.39
N ARG A 27 2.57 -6.60 24.93
CA ARG A 27 2.17 -5.28 24.41
C ARG A 27 2.61 -5.13 22.95
N PRO A 28 1.71 -4.75 22.02
CA PRO A 28 2.10 -4.46 20.66
C PRO A 28 3.08 -3.28 20.64
N SER A 29 4.00 -3.31 19.66
CA SER A 29 4.95 -2.22 19.47
C SER A 29 4.20 -0.91 19.20
N ARG A 30 4.65 0.20 19.81
CA ARG A 30 4.11 1.55 19.53
C ARG A 30 4.42 2.02 18.09
N LYS A 31 5.39 1.40 17.42
CA LYS A 31 5.84 1.79 16.08
C LYS A 31 5.01 1.06 15.01
N PRO A 32 4.79 1.69 13.84
CA PRO A 32 4.20 1.01 12.69
C PRO A 32 4.98 -0.25 12.32
N PRO A 33 4.32 -1.30 11.79
CA PRO A 33 4.99 -2.49 11.28
C PRO A 33 6.06 -2.12 10.24
N ARG A 34 7.21 -2.79 10.33
CA ARG A 34 8.26 -2.71 9.31
C ARG A 34 8.07 -3.83 8.31
N HIS A 35 8.45 -3.57 7.05
CA HIS A 35 8.54 -4.61 6.04
C HIS A 35 9.55 -5.67 6.47
N ARG A 36 9.27 -6.93 6.15
CA ARG A 36 10.19 -8.05 6.38
C ARG A 36 11.23 -8.13 5.27
N GLN A 37 12.28 -8.93 5.49
CA GLN A 37 13.27 -9.20 4.46
C GLN A 37 12.58 -9.82 3.22
N GLY A 38 12.85 -9.25 2.06
CA GLY A 38 12.26 -9.68 0.78
C GLY A 38 10.86 -9.10 0.47
N GLU A 39 10.22 -8.42 1.42
CA GLU A 39 8.94 -7.75 1.16
C GLU A 39 9.14 -6.44 0.38
N LYS A 40 8.20 -6.16 -0.53
CA LYS A 40 8.18 -4.89 -1.25
C LYS A 40 7.77 -3.77 -0.29
N PHE A 41 8.46 -2.65 -0.38
CA PHE A 41 8.12 -1.43 0.36
C PHE A 41 8.20 -0.22 -0.55
N LEU A 42 7.53 0.86 -0.15
CA LEU A 42 7.61 2.13 -0.85
C LEU A 42 8.80 2.91 -0.33
N LYS A 43 9.77 3.21 -1.20
CA LYS A 43 10.96 3.98 -0.82
C LYS A 43 10.64 5.48 -0.84
N GLY A 44 11.01 6.19 0.23
CA GLY A 44 10.90 7.65 0.33
C GLY A 44 12.14 8.39 -0.18
N PRO A 45 12.14 9.74 -0.15
CA PRO A 45 11.08 10.64 0.30
C PRO A 45 10.03 10.91 -0.80
N ILE A 46 8.75 10.88 -0.44
CA ILE A 46 7.64 11.33 -1.28
C ILE A 46 7.16 12.65 -0.69
N PRO A 47 7.21 13.78 -1.42
CA PRO A 47 6.71 15.05 -0.91
C PRO A 47 5.24 14.94 -0.51
N TRP A 48 4.91 15.36 0.71
CA TRP A 48 3.55 15.21 1.23
C TRP A 48 2.53 16.00 0.39
N SER A 49 2.85 17.24 0.02
CA SER A 49 2.02 18.09 -0.86
C SER A 49 1.78 17.48 -2.25
N TRP A 50 2.75 16.71 -2.77
CA TRP A 50 2.57 15.96 -4.01
C TRP A 50 1.55 14.84 -3.82
N LEU A 51 1.63 14.13 -2.70
CA LEU A 51 0.73 13.03 -2.37
C LEU A 51 -0.70 13.51 -2.09
N GLU A 52 -0.87 14.64 -1.40
CA GLU A 52 -2.17 15.28 -1.17
C GLU A 52 -2.90 15.58 -2.48
N ARG A 53 -2.18 16.14 -3.47
CA ARG A 53 -2.75 16.36 -4.80
C ARG A 53 -3.15 15.04 -5.47
N ALA A 54 -2.38 13.97 -5.29
CA ALA A 54 -2.71 12.66 -5.84
C ALA A 54 -3.93 12.00 -5.15
N PHE A 55 -4.16 12.26 -3.86
CA PHE A 55 -5.32 11.75 -3.11
C PHE A 55 -6.65 12.27 -3.65
N LEU A 56 -6.68 13.52 -4.12
CA LEU A 56 -7.87 14.17 -4.66
C LEU A 56 -8.28 13.65 -6.04
N LEU A 57 -7.42 12.88 -6.72
CA LEU A 57 -7.68 12.44 -8.07
C LEU A 57 -8.60 11.21 -8.13
N PRO A 58 -9.57 11.19 -9.08
CA PRO A 58 -10.56 10.13 -9.11
C PRO A 58 -9.99 8.79 -9.60
N GLY A 59 -10.71 7.73 -9.23
CA GLY A 59 -10.46 6.37 -9.71
C GLY A 59 -9.19 5.77 -9.13
N LYS A 60 -8.29 5.31 -10.02
CA LYS A 60 -7.06 4.59 -9.64
C LYS A 60 -5.79 5.44 -9.80
N ALA A 61 -5.93 6.76 -9.85
CA ALA A 61 -4.79 7.68 -9.97
C ALA A 61 -3.77 7.49 -8.85
N LEU A 62 -4.21 7.45 -7.59
CA LEU A 62 -3.33 7.22 -6.45
C LEU A 62 -2.58 5.89 -6.55
N HIS A 63 -3.23 4.82 -7.01
CA HIS A 63 -2.58 3.52 -7.15
C HIS A 63 -1.44 3.57 -8.17
N ILE A 64 -1.66 4.28 -9.29
CA ILE A 64 -0.63 4.50 -10.31
C ILE A 64 0.49 5.40 -9.77
N ALA A 65 0.16 6.43 -9.00
CA ALA A 65 1.16 7.27 -8.34
C ALA A 65 2.09 6.46 -7.43
N LEU A 66 1.54 5.62 -6.55
CA LEU A 66 2.33 4.77 -5.66
C LEU A 66 3.19 3.76 -6.43
N LEU A 67 2.67 3.20 -7.53
CA LEU A 67 3.44 2.31 -8.40
C LEU A 67 4.63 3.03 -9.06
N LEU A 68 4.42 4.26 -9.53
CA LEU A 68 5.49 5.07 -10.12
C LEU A 68 6.56 5.40 -9.09
N TRP A 69 6.18 5.80 -7.87
CA TRP A 69 7.13 6.05 -6.78
C TRP A 69 7.88 4.80 -6.32
N TYR A 70 7.20 3.65 -6.28
CA TYR A 70 7.85 2.37 -6.03
C TYR A 70 8.93 2.09 -7.09
N GLU A 71 8.57 2.18 -8.37
CA GLU A 71 9.49 1.92 -9.48
C GLU A 71 10.66 2.92 -9.49
N ALA A 72 10.38 4.20 -9.21
CA ALA A 72 11.38 5.26 -9.14
C ALA A 72 12.36 5.02 -8.00
N GLY A 73 11.86 4.56 -6.84
CA GLY A 73 12.66 4.16 -5.69
C GLY A 73 13.57 2.96 -5.97
N CYS A 74 13.04 1.94 -6.67
CA CYS A 74 13.80 0.76 -7.10
C CYS A 74 14.91 1.13 -8.09
N ARG A 75 14.58 1.95 -9.10
CA ARG A 75 15.52 2.35 -10.16
C ARG A 75 16.46 3.49 -9.76
N ARG A 76 16.16 4.20 -8.66
CA ARG A 76 16.81 5.46 -8.27
C ARG A 76 16.77 6.50 -9.38
N ASN A 77 15.64 6.57 -10.10
CA ASN A 77 15.44 7.48 -11.22
C ASN A 77 13.99 8.00 -11.22
N ARG A 78 13.80 9.30 -11.44
CA ARG A 78 12.47 9.94 -11.51
C ARG A 78 11.70 9.60 -12.79
N THR A 79 12.40 9.21 -13.84
CA THR A 79 11.80 8.75 -15.09
C THR A 79 11.81 7.23 -15.12
N VAL A 80 10.63 6.65 -15.19
CA VAL A 80 10.45 5.20 -15.12
C VAL A 80 9.61 4.68 -16.29
N PRO A 81 9.93 3.49 -16.81
CA PRO A 81 9.10 2.84 -17.81
C PRO A 81 7.83 2.30 -17.15
N LEU A 82 6.67 2.62 -17.73
CA LEU A 82 5.38 2.08 -17.35
C LEU A 82 4.80 1.25 -18.52
N CYS A 83 4.86 -0.06 -18.36
CA CYS A 83 4.22 -0.99 -19.30
C CYS A 83 2.78 -1.25 -18.86
N LEU A 84 1.82 -0.59 -19.51
CA LEU A 84 0.39 -0.83 -19.30
C LEU A 84 -0.10 -2.14 -19.94
N ALA A 85 0.75 -2.80 -20.73
CA ALA A 85 0.37 -4.01 -21.43
C ALA A 85 0.45 -5.27 -20.56
N GLY A 86 1.34 -5.28 -19.57
CA GLY A 86 1.57 -6.41 -18.68
C GLY A 86 0.60 -6.51 -17.50
N ARG A 87 0.85 -7.49 -16.64
CA ARG A 87 0.11 -7.68 -15.38
C ARG A 87 0.46 -6.55 -14.42
N LEU A 88 -0.48 -5.63 -14.23
CA LEU A 88 -0.36 -4.59 -13.22
C LEU A 88 -0.64 -5.16 -11.83
N PRO A 89 0.05 -4.66 -10.78
CA PRO A 89 -0.18 -5.12 -9.42
C PRO A 89 -1.60 -4.82 -8.94
N GLY A 90 -2.10 -5.64 -8.01
CA GLY A 90 -3.34 -5.36 -7.28
C GLY A 90 -4.64 -5.37 -8.12
N GLY A 91 -4.68 -6.13 -9.21
CA GLY A 91 -5.90 -6.25 -10.04
C GLY A 91 -6.23 -5.00 -10.87
N LEU A 92 -5.28 -4.09 -11.06
CA LEU A 92 -5.46 -2.90 -11.89
C LEU A 92 -5.71 -3.29 -13.35
N SER A 93 -6.92 -3.02 -13.84
CA SER A 93 -7.20 -3.16 -15.26
C SER A 93 -6.44 -2.11 -16.07
N ARG A 94 -6.02 -2.48 -17.29
CA ARG A 94 -5.32 -1.59 -18.22
C ARG A 94 -6.08 -0.26 -18.43
N GLN A 95 -7.40 -0.31 -18.52
CA GLN A 95 -8.23 0.89 -18.68
C GLN A 95 -8.16 1.80 -17.45
N SER A 96 -8.26 1.24 -16.24
CA SER A 96 -8.16 2.01 -14.99
C SER A 96 -6.79 2.64 -14.83
N ALA A 97 -5.73 1.93 -15.22
CA ALA A 97 -4.38 2.46 -15.21
C ALA A 97 -4.19 3.60 -16.21
N ARG A 98 -4.73 3.47 -17.43
CA ARG A 98 -4.72 4.57 -18.42
C ARG A 98 -5.46 5.80 -17.92
N ARG A 99 -6.65 5.63 -17.32
CA ARG A 99 -7.43 6.74 -16.74
C ARG A 99 -6.69 7.39 -15.58
N GLY A 100 -6.15 6.59 -14.65
CA GLY A 100 -5.35 7.08 -13.54
C GLY A 100 -4.12 7.88 -14.00
N LEU A 101 -3.39 7.36 -14.98
CA LEU A 101 -2.24 8.06 -15.56
C LEU A 101 -2.64 9.39 -16.22
N ARG A 102 -3.76 9.41 -16.96
CA ARG A 102 -4.30 10.66 -17.56
C ARG A 102 -4.61 11.70 -16.48
N ASN A 103 -5.22 11.29 -15.37
CA ASN A 103 -5.55 12.20 -14.27
C ASN A 103 -4.27 12.77 -13.63
N LEU A 104 -3.23 11.94 -13.45
CA LEU A 104 -1.95 12.40 -12.91
C LEU A 104 -1.26 13.42 -13.83
N VAL A 105 -1.32 13.20 -15.15
CA VAL A 105 -0.79 14.16 -16.14
C VAL A 105 -1.57 15.47 -16.08
N ALA A 106 -2.91 15.40 -16.08
CA ALA A 106 -3.77 16.58 -16.01
C ALA A 106 -3.55 17.41 -14.73
N ALA A 107 -3.20 16.76 -13.62
CA ALA A 107 -2.88 17.41 -12.35
C ALA A 107 -1.44 17.96 -12.27
N GLY A 108 -0.64 17.84 -13.34
CA GLY A 108 0.76 18.28 -13.35
C GLY A 108 1.66 17.50 -12.38
N LEU A 109 1.27 16.27 -12.03
CA LEU A 109 2.04 15.42 -11.11
C LEU A 109 3.09 14.56 -11.83
N VAL A 110 2.83 14.23 -13.09
CA VAL A 110 3.71 13.44 -13.94
C VAL A 110 3.68 13.95 -15.38
N SER A 111 4.75 13.71 -16.13
CA SER A 111 4.76 13.85 -17.58
C SER A 111 4.97 12.49 -18.24
N VAL A 112 4.49 12.32 -19.48
CA VAL A 112 4.56 11.05 -20.21
C VAL A 112 5.15 11.29 -21.59
N GLN A 113 6.18 10.53 -21.93
CA GLN A 113 6.75 10.45 -23.26
C GLN A 113 6.48 9.07 -23.87
N ARG A 114 6.16 9.05 -25.16
CA ARG A 114 5.97 7.82 -25.94
C ARG A 114 7.16 7.65 -26.87
N LYS A 115 7.78 6.47 -26.83
CA LYS A 115 8.80 6.07 -27.79
C LYS A 115 8.29 4.83 -28.54
N PRO A 116 8.26 4.85 -29.89
CA PRO A 116 7.86 3.69 -30.68
C PRO A 116 8.59 2.42 -30.23
N GLY A 117 7.87 1.29 -30.16
CA GLY A 117 8.44 -0.01 -29.75
C GLY A 117 8.76 -0.17 -28.26
N SER A 118 8.43 0.80 -27.40
CA SER A 118 8.73 0.73 -25.96
C SER A 118 7.54 1.14 -25.07
N GLY A 119 7.63 0.80 -23.78
CA GLY A 119 6.67 1.25 -22.77
C GLY A 119 6.63 2.78 -22.61
N LEU A 120 5.59 3.30 -21.94
CA LEU A 120 5.51 4.73 -21.65
C LEU A 120 6.67 5.14 -20.75
N GLN A 121 7.38 6.22 -21.08
CA GLN A 121 8.36 6.82 -20.17
C GLN A 121 7.63 7.86 -19.33
N VAL A 122 7.50 7.62 -18.04
CA VAL A 122 6.76 8.48 -17.12
C VAL A 122 7.73 9.16 -16.19
N THR A 123 7.72 10.49 -16.15
CA THR A 123 8.58 11.29 -15.27
C THR A 123 7.74 11.88 -14.14
N ILE A 124 8.15 11.64 -12.91
CA ILE A 124 7.56 12.29 -11.72
C ILE A 124 8.01 13.75 -11.69
N LEU A 125 7.06 14.67 -11.53
CA LEU A 125 7.29 16.11 -11.44
C LEU A 125 7.27 16.57 -9.99
N ASP A 126 8.02 17.64 -9.70
CA ASP A 126 8.02 18.25 -8.37
C ASP A 126 6.67 18.93 -8.09
N PRO A 127 6.27 19.02 -6.81
CA PRO A 127 5.14 19.87 -6.46
C PRO A 127 5.46 21.33 -6.72
N ALA A 128 4.59 21.97 -7.51
CA ALA A 128 4.53 23.42 -7.64
C ALA A 128 4.08 24.05 -6.32
#